data_AF-A0A936ACW9-F1
#
_entry.id   AF-A0A936ACW9-F1
#
_cell.length_a   1.000
_cell.length_b   1.000
_cell.length_c   1.000
_cell.angle_alpha   90.00
_cell.angle_beta   90.00
_cell.angle_gamma   90.00
#
_symmetry.space_group_name_H-M   'P 1'
#
loop_
_entity.id
_entity.type
_entity.pdbx_description
1 polymer ?
#
loop_
_entity_poly.entity_id
_entity_poly.type
_entity_poly.pdbx_seq_one_letter_code
_entity_poly.pdbx_strand_id
1 'polypeptide(L)'
;MKATRRNLFKMLGALTPMAVLGGKALAADSGTGQGHPPGRVRTLNGWTLPHRMVDGVKEFHLVGEEVDHEFGPGGEGQSTRAKLWGYNGSSPGPTIEANEGDRVRIFVTNRLGEHTSVHWHGINLPSGMDGVGGLTQPHIKPGETYAYEFTLRQHGTHMYHPHADEMVQMAMGMMGFFIIHPREEVQPIHRDYAVLLHNFALHPGTSRPDPSVMQDFDLWTMNSKVFPAIEPIVAATGERVRIRVANLSMWNHPIHMHGPKFLVTGGDGGRWPQPLWRSEVTEIVGVGQIRDLEFVAEPGDWAFHCHMSHHTMNAMGHEVPNMIGVDQSGVESEIRKLLPGYMAMGEHGMAEHQEHTDSGHMPGPPNTLPMMMGKGPFGNLEMGGMFTVIKVRDGLKPGSFEDPGWYPHPRGTVAQRVSADPGFGSPIRRAEGNQAPPNARLSGGHKHPKQS
;
A
#
# COMPACT_ATOMS: atom_id res chain seq x y z
N MET A 1 -50.52 41.80 -45.25
CA MET A 1 -51.09 42.70 -44.22
C MET A 1 -50.75 42.13 -42.84
N LYS A 2 -49.81 42.77 -42.13
CA LYS A 2 -49.94 43.39 -40.78
C LYS A 2 -49.99 42.37 -39.62
N ALA A 3 -48.89 42.17 -38.87
CA ALA A 3 -48.41 42.94 -37.68
C ALA A 3 -49.23 42.57 -36.41
N THR A 4 -48.72 42.33 -35.19
CA THR A 4 -47.62 42.88 -34.36
C THR A 4 -47.44 41.96 -33.12
N ARG A 5 -46.29 41.85 -32.42
CA ARG A 5 -45.78 42.79 -31.39
C ARG A 5 -44.29 42.54 -31.05
N ARG A 6 -43.51 43.63 -31.17
CA ARG A 6 -42.26 44.03 -30.46
C ARG A 6 -42.48 44.04 -28.93
N ASN A 7 -41.53 44.07 -27.98
CA ASN A 7 -40.08 44.32 -27.86
C ASN A 7 -39.76 43.99 -26.38
N LEU A 8 -38.60 43.43 -26.03
CA LEU A 8 -37.80 43.94 -24.90
C LEU A 8 -36.37 43.35 -24.87
N PHE A 9 -35.45 44.16 -24.36
CA PHE A 9 -34.04 43.91 -23.99
C PHE A 9 -32.94 44.13 -25.04
N LYS A 10 -32.39 45.35 -24.96
CA LYS A 10 -30.99 45.72 -25.21
C LYS A 10 -30.24 45.78 -23.87
N MET A 11 -28.92 45.70 -23.96
CA MET A 11 -27.86 45.90 -22.95
C MET A 11 -27.45 44.67 -22.15
N LEU A 12 -26.38 44.01 -22.60
CA LEU A 12 -25.31 43.61 -21.69
C LEU A 12 -23.97 44.11 -22.25
N GLY A 13 -23.26 44.86 -21.40
CA GLY A 13 -21.91 45.34 -21.61
C GLY A 13 -20.87 44.24 -21.34
N ALA A 14 -19.66 44.53 -21.78
CA ALA A 14 -18.50 43.67 -21.75
C ALA A 14 -18.14 43.14 -20.35
N LEU A 15 -17.91 41.84 -20.26
CA LEU A 15 -17.19 41.18 -19.18
C LEU A 15 -16.04 40.39 -19.80
N THR A 16 -14.83 40.76 -19.40
CA THR A 16 -13.53 40.15 -19.70
C THR A 16 -13.54 38.68 -19.26
N PRO A 17 -13.05 37.71 -20.05
CA PRO A 17 -13.01 36.33 -19.61
C PRO A 17 -11.91 36.12 -18.55
N MET A 18 -12.33 35.62 -17.39
CA MET A 18 -11.47 35.01 -16.38
C MET A 18 -10.76 33.81 -17.01
N ALA A 19 -9.44 33.74 -16.87
CA ALA A 19 -8.66 32.59 -17.30
C ALA A 19 -9.03 31.37 -16.44
N VAL A 20 -9.76 30.43 -17.05
CA VAL A 20 -9.93 29.08 -16.51
C VAL A 20 -8.63 28.32 -16.77
N LEU A 21 -7.87 28.05 -15.71
CA LEU A 21 -6.78 27.06 -15.73
C LEU A 21 -7.41 25.68 -15.97
N GLY A 22 -7.44 25.28 -17.24
CA GLY A 22 -7.92 23.98 -17.66
C GLY A 22 -7.00 22.88 -17.14
N GLY A 23 -7.52 22.03 -16.25
CA GLY A 23 -6.96 20.70 -16.05
C GLY A 23 -7.03 19.95 -17.38
N LYS A 24 -5.89 19.43 -17.84
CA LYS A 24 -5.87 18.54 -19.00
C LYS A 24 -6.65 17.28 -18.64
N ALA A 25 -7.89 17.20 -19.10
CA ALA A 25 -8.57 15.92 -19.26
C ALA A 25 -7.69 15.04 -20.17
N LEU A 26 -7.67 13.73 -19.89
CA LEU A 26 -7.09 12.72 -20.77
C LEU A 26 -7.64 12.94 -22.19
N ALA A 27 -6.86 13.60 -23.02
CA ALA A 27 -7.18 13.73 -24.43
C ALA A 27 -7.08 12.33 -25.01
N ALA A 28 -8.19 11.84 -25.56
CA ALA A 28 -8.21 10.63 -26.36
C ALA A 28 -7.26 10.85 -27.53
N ASP A 29 -6.11 10.19 -27.49
CA ASP A 29 -5.24 10.10 -28.66
C ASP A 29 -6.02 9.35 -29.75
N SER A 30 -6.45 10.07 -30.78
CA SER A 30 -7.06 9.52 -31.99
C SER A 30 -5.98 8.98 -32.93
N GLY A 31 -5.05 8.20 -32.37
CA GLY A 31 -4.00 7.48 -33.08
C GLY A 31 -4.59 6.24 -33.74
N THR A 32 -4.24 6.06 -35.02
CA THR A 32 -4.62 4.93 -35.88
C THR A 32 -4.52 3.58 -35.18
N GLY A 33 -5.60 2.78 -35.26
CA GLY A 33 -5.77 1.51 -34.56
C GLY A 33 -4.77 0.40 -34.94
N GLN A 34 -3.58 0.46 -34.35
CA GLN A 34 -2.69 -0.68 -34.15
C GLN A 34 -2.45 -0.81 -32.65
N GLY A 35 -2.86 -1.94 -32.06
CA GLY A 35 -2.63 -2.23 -30.64
C GLY A 35 -1.15 -2.23 -30.29
N HIS A 36 -0.82 -1.80 -29.08
CA HIS A 36 0.56 -1.81 -28.58
C HIS A 36 0.87 -3.16 -27.94
N PRO A 37 2.09 -3.71 -28.09
CA PRO A 37 2.49 -4.88 -27.32
C PRO A 37 2.46 -4.53 -25.82
N PRO A 38 1.98 -5.43 -24.96
CA PRO A 38 1.98 -5.20 -23.52
C PRO A 38 3.41 -5.07 -22.99
N GLY A 39 3.62 -4.11 -22.08
CA GLY A 39 4.88 -3.94 -21.36
C GLY A 39 5.07 -4.99 -20.26
N ARG A 40 6.28 -5.08 -19.69
CA ARG A 40 6.52 -5.88 -18.47
C ARG A 40 5.99 -5.15 -17.25
N VAL A 41 5.51 -5.92 -16.27
CA VAL A 41 5.13 -5.37 -14.97
C VAL A 41 6.30 -5.40 -13.99
N ARG A 42 6.47 -4.32 -13.23
CA ARG A 42 7.42 -4.25 -12.11
C ARG A 42 6.69 -4.45 -10.79
N THR A 43 6.88 -5.61 -10.19
CA THR A 43 6.44 -5.87 -8.81
C THR A 43 7.44 -5.24 -7.85
N LEU A 44 7.01 -4.26 -7.05
CA LEU A 44 7.90 -3.56 -6.12
C LEU A 44 8.55 -4.56 -5.15
N ASN A 45 9.86 -4.47 -4.95
CA ASN A 45 10.63 -5.41 -4.11
C ASN A 45 10.49 -6.90 -4.51
N GLY A 46 9.93 -7.19 -5.69
CA GLY A 46 9.63 -8.54 -6.16
C GLY A 46 10.34 -8.86 -7.47
N TRP A 47 9.94 -9.96 -8.09
CA TRP A 47 10.54 -10.45 -9.33
C TRP A 47 9.55 -11.32 -10.12
N THR A 48 9.79 -11.47 -11.43
CA THR A 48 8.96 -12.28 -12.32
C THR A 48 9.49 -13.72 -12.39
N LEU A 49 8.61 -14.71 -12.23
CA LEU A 49 8.95 -16.12 -12.33
C LEU A 49 9.39 -16.45 -13.78
N PRO A 50 10.59 -17.00 -13.99
CA PRO A 50 11.03 -17.40 -15.32
C PRO A 50 10.20 -18.59 -15.81
N HIS A 51 10.10 -18.68 -17.14
CA HIS A 51 9.47 -19.81 -17.81
C HIS A 51 10.38 -20.37 -18.89
N ARG A 52 10.06 -21.59 -19.31
CA ARG A 52 10.59 -22.22 -20.53
C ARG A 52 9.44 -22.52 -21.48
N MET A 53 9.72 -22.47 -22.79
CA MET A 53 8.76 -22.93 -23.79
C MET A 53 9.04 -24.40 -24.10
N VAL A 54 8.05 -25.27 -23.93
CA VAL A 54 8.11 -26.71 -24.25
C VAL A 54 6.89 -27.08 -25.07
N ASP A 55 7.09 -27.49 -26.33
CA ASP A 55 6.01 -27.88 -27.25
C ASP A 55 4.87 -26.85 -27.37
N GLY A 56 5.22 -25.56 -27.38
CA GLY A 56 4.24 -24.46 -27.45
C GLY A 56 3.54 -24.15 -26.12
N VAL A 57 3.91 -24.81 -25.02
CA VAL A 57 3.42 -24.55 -23.67
C VAL A 57 4.44 -23.72 -22.90
N LYS A 58 3.96 -22.68 -22.22
CA LYS A 58 4.75 -21.87 -21.30
C LYS A 58 4.81 -22.56 -19.94
N GLU A 59 5.95 -23.16 -19.62
CA GLU A 59 6.16 -23.90 -18.39
C GLU A 59 6.81 -23.06 -17.30
N PHE A 60 6.18 -23.03 -16.13
CA PHE A 60 6.67 -22.40 -14.90
C PHE A 60 6.89 -23.46 -13.82
N HIS A 61 7.74 -23.13 -12.84
CA HIS A 61 7.95 -23.98 -11.66
C HIS A 61 7.89 -23.14 -10.38
N LEU A 62 6.79 -23.31 -9.65
CA LEU A 62 6.51 -22.69 -8.37
C LEU A 62 6.86 -23.68 -7.25
N VAL A 63 7.52 -23.21 -6.19
CA VAL A 63 7.99 -24.05 -5.08
C VAL A 63 7.52 -23.44 -3.77
N GLY A 64 6.58 -24.07 -3.07
CA GLY A 64 6.16 -23.63 -1.73
C GLY A 64 7.17 -24.09 -0.68
N GLU A 65 7.76 -23.17 0.08
CA GLU A 65 8.83 -23.48 1.05
C GLU A 65 8.89 -22.44 2.19
N GLU A 66 9.63 -22.76 3.26
CA GLU A 66 9.94 -21.77 4.30
C GLU A 66 10.93 -20.73 3.76
N VAL A 67 10.73 -19.47 4.15
CA VAL A 67 11.52 -18.32 3.69
C VAL A 67 11.95 -17.47 4.87
N ASP A 68 13.25 -17.17 4.96
CA ASP A 68 13.75 -16.13 5.86
C ASP A 68 13.52 -14.76 5.20
N HIS A 69 12.56 -14.00 5.73
CA HIS A 69 12.14 -12.73 5.17
C HIS A 69 12.53 -11.56 6.08
N GLU A 70 12.83 -10.42 5.47
CA GLU A 70 13.05 -9.15 6.16
C GLU A 70 12.02 -8.13 5.68
N PHE A 71 11.20 -7.59 6.58
CA PHE A 71 10.15 -6.62 6.27
C PHE A 71 10.72 -5.24 5.95
N GLY A 72 11.80 -4.86 6.62
CA GLY A 72 12.52 -3.62 6.36
C GLY A 72 13.68 -3.41 7.32
N PRO A 73 14.68 -2.58 6.92
CA PRO A 73 15.76 -2.20 7.80
C PRO A 73 15.27 -1.11 8.76
N GLY A 74 15.62 -1.28 10.02
CA GLY A 74 15.54 -0.29 11.10
C GLY A 74 16.77 0.62 11.12
N GLY A 75 16.66 1.74 11.84
CA GLY A 75 17.86 2.51 12.23
C GLY A 75 18.81 1.67 13.10
N GLU A 76 20.08 2.07 13.17
CA GLU A 76 21.11 1.50 14.08
C GLU A 76 21.20 -0.04 14.13
N GLY A 77 20.98 -0.72 12.99
CA GLY A 77 21.15 -2.18 12.87
C GLY A 77 19.95 -3.01 13.31
N GLN A 78 18.80 -2.37 13.53
CA GLN A 78 17.54 -3.06 13.75
C GLN A 78 16.92 -3.51 12.44
N SER A 79 16.10 -4.55 12.46
CA SER A 79 15.34 -5.04 11.32
C SER A 79 14.22 -5.89 11.87
N THR A 80 13.07 -5.94 11.19
CA THR A 80 12.04 -6.94 11.51
C THR A 80 12.13 -8.07 10.50
N ARG A 81 12.40 -9.28 11.00
CA ARG A 81 12.58 -10.50 10.21
C ARG A 81 11.64 -11.59 10.69
N ALA A 82 11.20 -12.45 9.78
CA ALA A 82 10.40 -13.61 10.13
C ALA A 82 10.70 -14.82 9.25
N LYS A 83 10.44 -16.00 9.79
CA LYS A 83 10.33 -17.27 9.05
C LYS A 83 8.91 -17.36 8.50
N LEU A 84 8.76 -16.94 7.25
CA LEU A 84 7.53 -17.00 6.49
C LEU A 84 7.41 -18.32 5.74
N TRP A 85 6.24 -18.57 5.18
CA TRP A 85 6.06 -19.52 4.09
C TRP A 85 5.81 -18.73 2.81
N GLY A 86 6.52 -19.07 1.75
CA GLY A 86 6.50 -18.32 0.51
C GLY A 86 6.64 -19.22 -0.70
N TYR A 87 6.82 -18.60 -1.85
CA TYR A 87 7.09 -19.32 -3.09
C TYR A 87 8.44 -18.92 -3.66
N ASN A 88 9.24 -19.91 -4.07
CA ASN A 88 10.54 -19.73 -4.71
C ASN A 88 11.48 -18.81 -3.91
N GLY A 89 11.50 -18.96 -2.57
CA GLY A 89 12.36 -18.18 -1.69
C GLY A 89 11.89 -16.75 -1.38
N SER A 90 10.66 -16.34 -1.71
CA SER A 90 10.15 -15.00 -1.37
C SER A 90 8.69 -14.99 -0.90
N SER A 91 8.33 -13.94 -0.14
CA SER A 91 6.95 -13.52 0.11
C SER A 91 6.81 -12.03 -0.25
N PRO A 92 5.84 -11.65 -1.10
CA PRO A 92 5.07 -12.53 -1.97
C PRO A 92 5.98 -13.38 -2.84
N GLY A 93 5.44 -14.48 -3.34
CA GLY A 93 6.05 -15.27 -4.39
C GLY A 93 6.26 -14.46 -5.67
N PRO A 94 7.03 -14.99 -6.62
CA PRO A 94 7.30 -14.31 -7.87
C PRO A 94 6.03 -14.08 -8.69
N THR A 95 6.02 -13.00 -9.45
CA THR A 95 4.92 -12.69 -10.38
C THR A 95 4.97 -13.62 -11.59
N ILE A 96 3.87 -14.29 -11.88
CA ILE A 96 3.72 -15.09 -13.10
C ILE A 96 3.20 -14.15 -14.19
N GLU A 97 3.94 -13.99 -15.28
CA GLU A 97 3.52 -13.17 -16.43
C GLU A 97 3.31 -14.05 -17.68
N ALA A 98 2.12 -13.95 -18.27
CA ALA A 98 1.76 -14.62 -19.51
C ALA A 98 0.88 -13.74 -20.39
N ASN A 99 0.59 -14.17 -21.62
CA ASN A 99 -0.29 -13.45 -22.53
C ASN A 99 -1.62 -14.18 -22.69
N GLU A 100 -2.68 -13.43 -22.99
CA GLU A 100 -3.97 -13.99 -23.37
C GLU A 100 -3.85 -14.92 -24.58
N GLY A 101 -4.29 -16.16 -24.40
CA GLY A 101 -4.18 -17.24 -25.38
C GLY A 101 -3.03 -18.20 -25.13
N ASP A 102 -2.07 -17.88 -24.26
CA ASP A 102 -0.99 -18.80 -23.92
C ASP A 102 -1.56 -20.09 -23.29
N ARG A 103 -1.00 -21.23 -23.69
CA ARG A 103 -1.12 -22.48 -22.92
C ARG A 103 -0.04 -22.44 -21.84
N VAL A 104 -0.44 -22.52 -20.58
CA VAL A 104 0.49 -22.53 -19.43
C VAL A 104 0.49 -23.89 -18.76
N ARG A 105 1.66 -24.31 -18.28
CA ARG A 105 1.84 -25.45 -17.38
C ARG A 105 2.64 -24.98 -16.17
N ILE A 106 2.10 -25.14 -14.97
CA ILE A 106 2.72 -24.67 -13.75
C ILE A 106 2.94 -25.89 -12.86
N PHE A 107 4.21 -26.23 -12.67
CA PHE A 107 4.60 -27.24 -11.69
C PHE A 107 4.63 -26.59 -10.31
N VAL A 108 3.93 -27.18 -9.34
CA VAL A 108 3.92 -26.73 -7.96
C VAL A 108 4.57 -27.82 -7.10
N THR A 109 5.76 -27.55 -6.60
CA THR A 109 6.46 -28.45 -5.65
C THR A 109 6.20 -27.98 -4.23
N ASN A 110 5.80 -28.90 -3.36
CA ASN A 110 5.61 -28.63 -1.95
C ASN A 110 6.85 -29.05 -1.14
N ARG A 111 7.55 -28.10 -0.53
CA ARG A 111 8.65 -28.33 0.42
C ARG A 111 8.30 -27.96 1.86
N LEU A 112 7.05 -27.61 2.14
CA LEU A 112 6.58 -27.35 3.49
C LEU A 112 6.50 -28.66 4.28
N GLY A 113 6.44 -28.54 5.61
CA GLY A 113 6.13 -29.65 6.50
C GLY A 113 4.66 -30.09 6.48
N GLU A 114 3.82 -29.39 5.72
CA GLU A 114 2.37 -29.58 5.63
C GLU A 114 1.92 -29.74 4.17
N HIS A 115 0.75 -30.34 3.97
CA HIS A 115 0.10 -30.39 2.67
C HIS A 115 -0.28 -28.99 2.16
N THR A 116 -0.33 -28.80 0.84
CA THR A 116 -0.70 -27.50 0.24
C THR A 116 -1.52 -27.71 -1.05
N SER A 117 -1.95 -26.61 -1.64
CA SER A 117 -2.50 -26.51 -2.99
C SER A 117 -2.30 -25.07 -3.48
N VAL A 118 -2.58 -24.77 -4.74
CA VAL A 118 -2.51 -23.38 -5.24
C VAL A 118 -3.76 -23.07 -6.06
N HIS A 119 -4.53 -22.09 -5.60
CA HIS A 119 -5.66 -21.52 -6.31
C HIS A 119 -5.22 -20.31 -7.16
N TRP A 120 -5.83 -20.19 -8.34
CA TRP A 120 -5.52 -19.18 -9.36
C TRP A 120 -6.62 -18.11 -9.40
N HIS A 121 -6.58 -17.23 -8.41
CA HIS A 121 -7.63 -16.27 -8.09
C HIS A 121 -8.00 -15.37 -9.28
N GLY A 122 -9.25 -15.49 -9.76
CA GLY A 122 -9.81 -14.69 -10.85
C GLY A 122 -9.52 -15.23 -12.26
N ILE A 123 -8.91 -16.41 -12.39
CA ILE A 123 -8.59 -17.03 -13.69
C ILE A 123 -9.69 -18.01 -14.12
N ASN A 124 -10.13 -17.95 -15.40
CA ASN A 124 -11.14 -18.86 -15.94
C ASN A 124 -10.44 -20.12 -16.45
N LEU A 125 -10.53 -21.18 -15.67
CA LEU A 125 -9.83 -22.44 -15.91
C LEU A 125 -10.81 -23.63 -15.81
N PRO A 126 -10.43 -24.83 -16.30
CA PRO A 126 -11.19 -26.04 -16.05
C PRO A 126 -11.26 -26.32 -14.54
N SER A 127 -12.44 -26.69 -14.02
CA SER A 127 -12.65 -26.86 -12.56
C SER A 127 -11.60 -27.75 -11.88
N GLY A 128 -11.13 -28.83 -12.51
CA GLY A 128 -10.09 -29.70 -11.94
C GLY A 128 -8.68 -29.08 -11.84
N MET A 129 -8.48 -27.86 -12.34
CA MET A 129 -7.22 -27.11 -12.26
C MET A 129 -7.31 -25.95 -11.26
N ASP A 130 -8.40 -25.87 -10.49
CA ASP A 130 -8.73 -24.70 -9.67
C ASP A 130 -7.95 -24.61 -8.34
N GLY A 131 -7.36 -25.71 -7.87
CA GLY A 131 -6.48 -25.63 -6.71
C GLY A 131 -7.13 -25.80 -5.34
N VAL A 132 -8.43 -26.09 -5.25
CA VAL A 132 -9.13 -26.26 -3.98
C VAL A 132 -8.92 -27.68 -3.47
N GLY A 133 -8.10 -27.81 -2.43
CA GLY A 133 -7.77 -29.10 -1.82
C GLY A 133 -9.00 -29.83 -1.29
N GLY A 134 -9.18 -31.09 -1.69
CA GLY A 134 -10.32 -31.92 -1.32
C GLY A 134 -11.61 -31.68 -2.13
N LEU A 135 -11.70 -30.58 -2.90
CA LEU A 135 -12.85 -30.29 -3.76
C LEU A 135 -12.54 -30.54 -5.23
N THR A 136 -11.55 -29.83 -5.78
CA THR A 136 -11.22 -29.89 -7.21
C THR A 136 -9.98 -30.73 -7.50
N GLN A 137 -9.18 -31.03 -6.47
CA GLN A 137 -8.03 -31.92 -6.54
C GLN A 137 -7.70 -32.55 -5.17
N PRO A 138 -6.87 -33.60 -5.11
CA PRO A 138 -6.19 -33.99 -3.88
C PRO A 138 -5.18 -32.90 -3.43
N HIS A 139 -4.92 -32.83 -2.13
CA HIS A 139 -3.84 -32.01 -1.58
C HIS A 139 -2.47 -32.46 -2.11
N ILE A 140 -1.56 -31.52 -2.31
CA ILE A 140 -0.15 -31.77 -2.64
C ILE A 140 0.58 -32.06 -1.34
N LYS A 141 0.99 -33.30 -1.09
CA LYS A 141 1.67 -33.67 0.16
C LYS A 141 3.11 -33.13 0.19
N PRO A 142 3.75 -33.05 1.37
CA PRO A 142 5.16 -32.72 1.48
C PRO A 142 6.03 -33.57 0.54
N GLY A 143 6.90 -32.92 -0.24
CA GLY A 143 7.79 -33.53 -1.21
C GLY A 143 7.17 -33.84 -2.59
N GLU A 144 5.86 -33.69 -2.76
CA GLU A 144 5.19 -33.95 -4.03
C GLU A 144 5.25 -32.73 -4.97
N THR A 145 5.06 -32.99 -6.26
CA THR A 145 4.92 -31.96 -7.29
C THR A 145 3.70 -32.23 -8.13
N TYR A 146 2.80 -31.25 -8.25
CA TYR A 146 1.61 -31.32 -9.10
C TYR A 146 1.76 -30.41 -10.31
N ALA A 147 1.04 -30.71 -11.39
CA ALA A 147 1.01 -29.89 -12.59
C ALA A 147 -0.39 -29.30 -12.79
N TYR A 148 -0.44 -27.98 -12.95
CA TYR A 148 -1.63 -27.25 -13.36
C TYR A 148 -1.46 -26.84 -14.82
N GLU A 149 -2.39 -27.21 -15.70
CA GLU A 149 -2.25 -26.92 -17.12
C GLU A 149 -3.56 -26.48 -17.76
N PHE A 150 -3.57 -25.26 -18.29
CA PHE A 150 -4.75 -24.66 -18.91
C PHE A 150 -4.37 -23.57 -19.90
N THR A 151 -5.35 -23.15 -20.71
CA THR A 151 -5.19 -22.05 -21.67
C THR A 151 -5.79 -20.79 -21.07
N LEU A 152 -5.05 -19.68 -21.13
CA LEU A 152 -5.49 -18.38 -20.64
C LEU A 152 -6.49 -17.77 -21.63
N ARG A 153 -7.75 -17.59 -21.20
CA ARG A 153 -8.86 -17.12 -22.07
C ARG A 153 -9.27 -15.67 -21.80
N GLN A 154 -8.70 -15.06 -20.77
CA GLN A 154 -8.88 -13.66 -20.41
C GLN A 154 -7.52 -12.97 -20.29
N HIS A 155 -7.55 -11.68 -20.05
CA HIS A 155 -6.41 -10.88 -19.57
C HIS A 155 -6.81 -10.07 -18.33
N GLY A 156 -5.83 -9.64 -17.56
CA GLY A 156 -6.06 -8.85 -16.35
C GLY A 156 -4.98 -9.05 -15.29
N THR A 157 -5.18 -8.35 -14.19
CA THR A 157 -4.44 -8.56 -12.95
C THR A 157 -5.14 -9.67 -12.16
N HIS A 158 -4.41 -10.73 -11.79
CA HIS A 158 -4.89 -11.85 -10.99
C HIS A 158 -3.88 -12.16 -9.87
N MET A 159 -4.24 -13.07 -8.98
CA MET A 159 -3.39 -13.52 -7.89
C MET A 159 -3.32 -15.04 -7.87
N TYR A 160 -2.37 -15.58 -7.11
CA TYR A 160 -2.37 -16.97 -6.70
C TYR A 160 -2.09 -17.07 -5.20
N HIS A 161 -2.72 -18.03 -4.54
CA HIS A 161 -2.56 -18.28 -3.12
C HIS A 161 -2.96 -19.73 -2.79
N PRO A 162 -2.54 -20.27 -1.63
CA PRO A 162 -3.00 -21.58 -1.20
C PRO A 162 -4.50 -21.65 -1.01
N HIS A 163 -5.05 -22.84 -1.22
CA HIS A 163 -6.43 -23.17 -0.85
C HIS A 163 -6.47 -24.52 -0.11
N ALA A 164 -5.43 -24.75 0.69
CA ALA A 164 -5.22 -25.83 1.64
C ALA A 164 -4.64 -25.18 2.91
N ASP A 165 -5.23 -25.48 4.07
CA ASP A 165 -5.02 -24.72 5.32
C ASP A 165 -4.85 -23.21 5.09
N GLU A 166 -5.78 -22.63 4.33
CA GLU A 166 -5.68 -21.30 3.75
C GLU A 166 -5.38 -20.22 4.81
N MET A 167 -6.06 -20.31 5.96
CA MET A 167 -5.87 -19.39 7.08
C MET A 167 -4.39 -19.33 7.51
N VAL A 168 -3.77 -20.48 7.76
CA VAL A 168 -2.37 -20.53 8.21
C VAL A 168 -1.44 -20.17 7.07
N GLN A 169 -1.58 -20.78 5.89
CA GLN A 169 -0.60 -20.59 4.81
C GLN A 169 -0.59 -19.15 4.28
N MET A 170 -1.74 -18.48 4.20
CA MET A 170 -1.81 -17.07 3.84
C MET A 170 -1.27 -16.16 4.95
N ALA A 171 -1.63 -16.41 6.22
CA ALA A 171 -1.08 -15.64 7.36
C ALA A 171 0.45 -15.77 7.47
N MET A 172 1.00 -16.91 7.03
CA MET A 172 2.45 -17.14 6.94
C MET A 172 3.10 -16.50 5.71
N GLY A 173 2.33 -15.95 4.76
CA GLY A 173 2.83 -15.13 3.65
C GLY A 173 2.81 -15.77 2.26
N MET A 174 2.11 -16.88 2.06
CA MET A 174 2.03 -17.56 0.76
C MET A 174 1.01 -16.91 -0.18
N MET A 175 1.50 -16.15 -1.14
CA MET A 175 0.67 -15.37 -2.07
C MET A 175 1.53 -14.82 -3.20
N GLY A 176 0.96 -14.49 -4.35
CA GLY A 176 1.67 -13.79 -5.42
C GLY A 176 0.76 -13.32 -6.55
N PHE A 177 1.33 -12.61 -7.51
CA PHE A 177 0.61 -12.11 -8.68
C PHE A 177 0.62 -13.09 -9.85
N PHE A 178 -0.49 -13.17 -10.56
CA PHE A 178 -0.56 -13.73 -11.91
C PHE A 178 -1.08 -12.64 -12.84
N ILE A 179 -0.23 -12.15 -13.75
CA ILE A 179 -0.61 -11.10 -14.70
C ILE A 179 -0.75 -11.73 -16.07
N ILE A 180 -1.94 -11.59 -16.64
CA ILE A 180 -2.23 -12.01 -18.00
C ILE A 180 -2.33 -10.76 -18.85
N HIS A 181 -1.35 -10.56 -19.71
CA HIS A 181 -1.29 -9.43 -20.62
C HIS A 181 -2.31 -9.57 -21.75
N PRO A 182 -3.00 -8.49 -22.16
CA PRO A 182 -3.87 -8.53 -23.32
C PRO A 182 -3.04 -8.80 -24.57
N ARG A 183 -3.65 -9.42 -25.60
CA ARG A 183 -2.99 -9.58 -26.90
C ARG A 183 -2.55 -8.24 -27.50
N GLU A 184 -3.38 -7.23 -27.28
CA GLU A 184 -3.18 -5.87 -27.77
C GLU A 184 -3.61 -4.89 -26.68
N GLU A 185 -2.70 -3.99 -26.30
CA GLU A 185 -3.02 -2.90 -25.39
C GLU A 185 -3.57 -1.72 -26.21
N VAL A 186 -4.82 -1.33 -25.92
CA VAL A 186 -5.52 -0.24 -26.64
C VAL A 186 -4.81 1.10 -26.50
N GLN A 187 -4.17 1.35 -25.35
CA GLN A 187 -3.40 2.56 -25.11
C GLN A 187 -2.13 2.23 -24.33
N PRO A 188 -0.96 2.75 -24.73
CA PRO A 188 0.31 2.34 -24.16
C PRO A 188 0.39 2.71 -22.67
N ILE A 189 0.83 1.74 -21.87
CA ILE A 189 1.23 1.92 -20.47
C ILE A 189 2.75 2.01 -20.45
N HIS A 190 3.28 3.14 -20.00
CA HIS A 190 4.73 3.38 -20.00
C HIS A 190 5.38 2.75 -18.76
N ARG A 191 4.66 2.76 -17.64
CA ARG A 191 5.07 2.17 -16.37
C ARG A 191 3.94 1.33 -15.81
N ASP A 192 4.21 0.05 -15.56
CA ASP A 192 3.22 -0.88 -14.99
C ASP A 192 3.80 -1.47 -13.71
N TYR A 193 3.14 -1.25 -12.59
CA TYR A 193 3.58 -1.65 -11.26
C TYR A 193 2.59 -2.60 -10.61
N ALA A 194 3.07 -3.53 -9.79
CA ALA A 194 2.22 -4.42 -9.00
C ALA A 194 2.52 -4.30 -7.50
N VAL A 195 1.44 -4.13 -6.73
CA VAL A 195 1.46 -3.95 -5.26
C VAL A 195 0.42 -4.88 -4.63
N LEU A 196 0.90 -5.88 -3.92
CA LEU A 196 0.10 -6.82 -3.14
C LEU A 196 0.04 -6.33 -1.69
N LEU A 197 -1.15 -6.07 -1.21
CA LEU A 197 -1.41 -5.66 0.16
C LEU A 197 -1.59 -6.91 1.01
N HIS A 198 -0.86 -6.94 2.14
CA HIS A 198 -1.00 -7.98 3.15
C HIS A 198 -0.73 -7.44 4.55
N ASN A 199 -1.12 -8.22 5.55
CA ASN A 199 -0.87 -7.91 6.94
C ASN A 199 -0.37 -9.14 7.71
N PHE A 200 0.44 -8.91 8.73
CA PHE A 200 1.01 -9.95 9.59
C PHE A 200 0.83 -9.54 11.05
N ALA A 201 0.58 -10.52 11.91
CA ALA A 201 0.81 -10.37 13.33
C ALA A 201 2.18 -10.93 13.68
N LEU A 202 3.11 -10.07 14.07
CA LEU A 202 4.48 -10.41 14.39
C LEU A 202 4.86 -9.66 15.66
N HIS A 203 4.46 -10.24 16.78
CA HIS A 203 4.61 -9.64 18.11
C HIS A 203 6.08 -9.27 18.39
N PRO A 204 6.34 -8.21 19.17
CA PRO A 204 7.69 -7.74 19.43
C PRO A 204 8.64 -8.85 19.91
N GLY A 205 9.86 -8.91 19.36
CA GLY A 205 10.84 -9.96 19.66
C GLY A 205 10.60 -11.33 19.00
N THR A 206 9.44 -11.57 18.39
CA THR A 206 9.12 -12.86 17.75
C THR A 206 9.59 -12.89 16.29
N SER A 207 9.72 -14.09 15.72
CA SER A 207 10.23 -14.30 14.35
C SER A 207 9.36 -15.25 13.52
N ARG A 208 8.14 -15.55 13.96
CA ARG A 208 7.14 -16.28 13.18
C ARG A 208 5.81 -15.54 13.32
N PRO A 209 5.08 -15.32 12.21
CA PRO A 209 3.75 -14.75 12.30
C PRO A 209 2.84 -15.59 13.20
N ASP A 210 1.95 -14.94 13.92
CA ASP A 210 0.89 -15.57 14.69
C ASP A 210 -0.37 -15.65 13.82
N PRO A 211 -0.74 -16.84 13.30
CA PRO A 211 -1.94 -17.00 12.47
C PRO A 211 -3.24 -17.03 13.29
N SER A 212 -3.17 -16.98 14.63
CA SER A 212 -4.33 -17.09 15.51
C SER A 212 -5.00 -15.76 15.83
N VAL A 213 -4.39 -14.64 15.42
CA VAL A 213 -4.98 -13.32 15.62
C VAL A 213 -6.24 -13.13 14.75
N MET A 214 -7.23 -12.46 15.31
CA MET A 214 -8.49 -12.20 14.60
C MET A 214 -8.53 -10.81 13.97
N GLN A 215 -8.08 -9.78 14.70
CA GLN A 215 -8.17 -8.38 14.29
C GLN A 215 -6.93 -7.55 14.63
N ASP A 216 -6.15 -7.98 15.63
CA ASP A 216 -5.03 -7.23 16.19
C ASP A 216 -3.73 -7.50 15.42
N PHE A 217 -3.69 -7.07 14.15
CA PHE A 217 -2.50 -7.13 13.32
C PHE A 217 -1.60 -5.91 13.53
N ASP A 218 -0.31 -6.13 13.43
CA ASP A 218 0.72 -5.21 13.90
C ASP A 218 1.73 -4.83 12.79
N LEU A 219 1.69 -5.49 11.63
CA LEU A 219 2.45 -5.10 10.44
C LEU A 219 1.57 -5.05 9.19
N TRP A 220 1.58 -3.91 8.53
CA TRP A 220 0.82 -3.63 7.30
C TRP A 220 1.78 -3.43 6.14
N THR A 221 1.67 -4.24 5.09
CA THR A 221 2.75 -4.39 4.11
C THR A 221 2.31 -4.14 2.67
N MET A 222 3.21 -3.58 1.87
CA MET A 222 3.14 -3.62 0.41
C MET A 222 4.21 -4.59 -0.07
N ASN A 223 3.80 -5.65 -0.79
CA ASN A 223 4.68 -6.74 -1.22
C ASN A 223 5.53 -7.29 -0.04
N SER A 224 4.89 -7.54 1.11
CA SER A 224 5.52 -8.00 2.36
C SER A 224 6.67 -7.11 2.86
N LYS A 225 6.80 -5.88 2.36
CA LYS A 225 7.72 -4.87 2.89
C LYS A 225 6.94 -3.79 3.62
N VAL A 226 7.59 -3.13 4.56
CA VAL A 226 7.08 -1.94 5.26
C VAL A 226 7.98 -0.75 4.99
N PHE A 227 7.42 0.45 4.99
CA PHE A 227 8.19 1.68 4.83
C PHE A 227 9.25 1.79 5.95
N PRO A 228 10.51 2.17 5.64
CA PRO A 228 11.01 2.74 4.39
C PRO A 228 11.59 1.73 3.37
N ALA A 229 11.36 0.44 3.54
CA ALA A 229 11.92 -0.60 2.66
C ALA A 229 11.16 -0.80 1.35
N ILE A 230 9.92 -0.30 1.26
CA ILE A 230 9.11 -0.39 0.05
C ILE A 230 9.76 0.46 -1.04
N GLU A 231 9.98 -0.12 -2.21
CA GLU A 231 10.55 0.62 -3.35
C GLU A 231 9.66 1.82 -3.75
N PRO A 232 10.25 2.94 -4.19
CA PRO A 232 9.49 4.04 -4.76
C PRO A 232 8.92 3.65 -6.12
N ILE A 233 7.82 4.30 -6.50
CA ILE A 233 7.24 4.20 -7.83
C ILE A 233 7.84 5.31 -8.69
N VAL A 234 8.61 4.97 -9.72
CA VAL A 234 9.36 5.94 -10.52
C VAL A 234 8.73 6.16 -11.90
N ALA A 235 8.57 7.40 -12.32
CA ALA A 235 8.04 7.72 -13.65
C ALA A 235 8.62 9.02 -14.20
N ALA A 236 8.75 9.13 -15.53
CA ALA A 236 9.04 10.39 -16.18
C ALA A 236 7.75 11.23 -16.31
N THR A 237 7.88 12.56 -16.25
CA THR A 237 6.74 13.46 -16.47
C THR A 237 6.03 13.16 -17.78
N GLY A 238 4.71 13.05 -17.74
CA GLY A 238 3.86 12.75 -18.88
C GLY A 238 3.74 11.26 -19.21
N GLU A 239 4.51 10.38 -18.57
CA GLU A 239 4.30 8.94 -18.71
C GLU A 239 2.95 8.53 -18.12
N ARG A 240 2.25 7.66 -18.83
CA ARG A 240 1.10 6.95 -18.27
C ARG A 240 1.57 5.80 -17.41
N VAL A 241 1.13 5.81 -16.15
CA VAL A 241 1.46 4.83 -15.14
C VAL A 241 0.21 4.01 -14.83
N ARG A 242 0.36 2.69 -14.72
CA ARG A 242 -0.60 1.76 -14.13
C ARG A 242 -0.01 1.22 -12.83
N ILE A 243 -0.79 1.26 -11.75
CA ILE A 243 -0.50 0.57 -10.50
C ILE A 243 -1.61 -0.46 -10.27
N ARG A 244 -1.24 -1.73 -10.31
CA ARG A 244 -2.08 -2.89 -10.05
C ARG A 244 -2.05 -3.18 -8.56
N VAL A 245 -3.12 -2.85 -7.86
CA VAL A 245 -3.20 -3.06 -6.42
C VAL A 245 -4.13 -4.22 -6.14
N ALA A 246 -3.61 -5.22 -5.43
CA ALA A 246 -4.36 -6.41 -5.07
C ALA A 246 -4.26 -6.65 -3.57
N ASN A 247 -5.28 -7.27 -2.97
CA ASN A 247 -5.35 -7.40 -1.53
C ASN A 247 -5.69 -8.83 -1.10
N LEU A 248 -4.76 -9.47 -0.39
CA LEU A 248 -4.94 -10.77 0.26
C LEU A 248 -4.81 -10.68 1.79
N SER A 249 -4.80 -9.46 2.32
CA SER A 249 -4.86 -9.19 3.75
C SER A 249 -6.24 -9.54 4.31
N MET A 250 -6.37 -9.55 5.64
CA MET A 250 -7.65 -9.72 6.33
C MET A 250 -8.42 -8.41 6.53
N TRP A 251 -8.00 -7.32 5.89
CA TRP A 251 -8.58 -5.98 6.03
C TRP A 251 -8.77 -5.27 4.69
N ASN A 252 -9.69 -4.29 4.66
CA ASN A 252 -9.87 -3.43 3.49
C ASN A 252 -8.91 -2.25 3.56
N HIS A 253 -8.32 -1.89 2.42
CA HIS A 253 -7.31 -0.83 2.36
C HIS A 253 -7.77 0.32 1.44
N PRO A 254 -8.12 1.50 1.97
CA PRO A 254 -8.32 2.71 1.16
C PRO A 254 -6.95 3.22 0.69
N ILE A 255 -6.57 2.94 -0.55
CA ILE A 255 -5.29 3.37 -1.11
C ILE A 255 -5.41 4.78 -1.66
N HIS A 256 -4.63 5.70 -1.10
CA HIS A 256 -4.62 7.12 -1.44
C HIS A 256 -3.35 7.50 -2.20
N MET A 257 -3.50 8.37 -3.19
CA MET A 257 -2.42 8.94 -3.98
C MET A 257 -2.48 10.46 -3.92
N HIS A 258 -1.37 11.08 -3.52
CA HIS A 258 -1.20 12.53 -3.61
C HIS A 258 -0.89 12.95 -5.06
N GLY A 259 -1.05 14.25 -5.35
CA GLY A 259 -0.71 14.82 -6.65
C GLY A 259 -1.83 14.62 -7.68
N PRO A 260 -1.57 13.98 -8.84
CA PRO A 260 -2.58 13.82 -9.87
C PRO A 260 -3.73 12.92 -9.41
N LYS A 261 -4.90 13.06 -10.04
CA LYS A 261 -5.99 12.09 -9.89
C LYS A 261 -5.66 10.85 -10.71
N PHE A 262 -6.12 9.69 -10.26
CA PHE A 262 -6.07 8.46 -11.05
C PHE A 262 -7.46 8.07 -11.54
N LEU A 263 -7.49 7.21 -12.55
CA LEU A 263 -8.66 6.48 -12.98
C LEU A 263 -8.61 5.05 -12.43
N VAL A 264 -9.72 4.57 -11.89
CA VAL A 264 -9.92 3.14 -11.62
C VAL A 264 -10.41 2.50 -12.91
N THR A 265 -9.59 1.64 -13.53
CA THR A 265 -9.82 1.14 -14.90
C THR A 265 -10.21 -0.34 -14.97
N GLY A 266 -10.14 -1.06 -13.86
CA GLY A 266 -10.44 -2.49 -13.79
C GLY A 266 -10.38 -3.05 -12.37
N GLY A 267 -10.67 -4.34 -12.25
CA GLY A 267 -10.54 -5.07 -11.00
C GLY A 267 -10.25 -6.56 -11.18
N ASP A 268 -10.67 -7.36 -10.21
CA ASP A 268 -10.51 -8.83 -10.15
C ASP A 268 -11.15 -9.57 -11.34
N GLY A 269 -12.22 -9.00 -11.91
CA GLY A 269 -12.83 -9.46 -13.17
C GLY A 269 -12.13 -9.00 -14.45
N GLY A 270 -10.99 -8.31 -14.37
CA GLY A 270 -10.25 -7.72 -15.50
C GLY A 270 -10.60 -6.26 -15.78
N ARG A 271 -10.23 -5.79 -16.98
CA ARG A 271 -10.39 -4.39 -17.38
C ARG A 271 -11.85 -4.03 -17.63
N TRP A 272 -12.30 -2.91 -17.07
CA TRP A 272 -13.66 -2.42 -17.30
C TRP A 272 -13.77 -1.67 -18.63
N PRO A 273 -14.96 -1.68 -19.28
CA PRO A 273 -15.27 -0.76 -20.37
C PRO A 273 -14.99 0.69 -19.96
N GLN A 274 -14.40 1.47 -20.86
CA GLN A 274 -13.98 2.86 -20.58
C GLN A 274 -15.09 3.76 -19.98
N PRO A 275 -16.38 3.65 -20.36
CA PRO A 275 -17.44 4.45 -19.72
C PRO A 275 -17.65 4.19 -18.22
N LEU A 276 -17.13 3.08 -17.69
CA LEU A 276 -17.19 2.75 -16.26
C LEU A 276 -15.96 3.21 -15.48
N TRP A 277 -14.95 3.76 -16.16
CA TRP A 277 -13.76 4.28 -15.47
C TRP A 277 -14.16 5.51 -14.65
N ARG A 278 -13.68 5.55 -13.41
CA ARG A 278 -13.97 6.64 -12.47
C ARG A 278 -12.70 7.31 -12.00
N SER A 279 -12.76 8.63 -11.90
CA SER A 279 -11.65 9.44 -11.39
C SER A 279 -11.74 9.52 -9.88
N GLU A 280 -10.65 9.18 -9.22
CA GLU A 280 -10.54 9.13 -7.76
C GLU A 280 -9.17 9.68 -7.32
N VAL A 281 -9.05 9.94 -6.03
CA VAL A 281 -7.77 10.13 -5.34
C VAL A 281 -7.54 9.07 -4.26
N THR A 282 -8.59 8.33 -3.90
CA THR A 282 -8.55 7.22 -2.94
C THR A 282 -9.47 6.12 -3.42
N GLU A 283 -9.00 4.87 -3.42
CA GLU A 283 -9.80 3.71 -3.81
C GLU A 283 -9.72 2.62 -2.75
N ILE A 284 -10.87 2.09 -2.34
CA ILE A 284 -10.91 0.95 -1.41
C ILE A 284 -10.60 -0.33 -2.19
N VAL A 285 -9.52 -1.00 -1.79
CA VAL A 285 -9.18 -2.35 -2.24
C VAL A 285 -9.64 -3.31 -1.15
N GLY A 286 -10.78 -3.97 -1.37
CA GLY A 286 -11.35 -4.93 -0.43
C GLY A 286 -10.56 -6.24 -0.36
N VAL A 287 -10.78 -7.05 0.67
CA VAL A 287 -10.18 -8.40 0.79
C VAL A 287 -10.56 -9.24 -0.43
N GLY A 288 -9.56 -9.87 -1.07
CA GLY A 288 -9.71 -10.63 -2.31
C GLY A 288 -9.86 -9.79 -3.57
N GLN A 289 -9.96 -8.45 -3.45
CA GLN A 289 -10.16 -7.58 -4.60
C GLN A 289 -8.86 -7.11 -5.23
N ILE A 290 -9.00 -6.71 -6.49
CA ILE A 290 -7.95 -6.07 -7.28
C ILE A 290 -8.49 -4.76 -7.84
N ARG A 291 -7.62 -3.75 -7.98
CA ARG A 291 -7.89 -2.47 -8.65
C ARG A 291 -6.70 -2.05 -9.49
N ASP A 292 -6.96 -1.74 -10.75
CA ASP A 292 -5.97 -1.12 -11.64
C ASP A 292 -6.17 0.41 -11.60
N LEU A 293 -5.13 1.12 -11.15
CA LEU A 293 -5.11 2.57 -11.02
C LEU A 293 -4.24 3.17 -12.12
N GLU A 294 -4.80 4.03 -12.97
CA GLU A 294 -4.07 4.64 -14.08
C GLU A 294 -4.05 6.16 -14.02
N PHE A 295 -2.89 6.77 -14.23
CA PHE A 295 -2.73 8.23 -14.21
C PHE A 295 -1.62 8.68 -15.16
N VAL A 296 -1.58 9.98 -15.44
CA VAL A 296 -0.46 10.64 -16.14
C VAL A 296 0.44 11.26 -15.08
N ALA A 297 1.73 10.93 -15.13
CA ALA A 297 2.70 11.34 -14.11
C ALA A 297 2.96 12.85 -14.18
N GLU A 298 2.78 13.55 -13.05
CA GLU A 298 3.10 14.96 -12.87
C GLU A 298 4.35 15.11 -11.99
N PRO A 299 5.28 16.04 -12.30
CA PRO A 299 6.57 16.14 -11.63
C PRO A 299 6.41 16.45 -10.14
N GLY A 300 7.09 15.68 -9.29
CA GLY A 300 6.98 15.81 -7.85
C GLY A 300 7.39 14.54 -7.11
N ASP A 301 7.36 14.63 -5.78
CA ASP A 301 7.34 13.48 -4.89
C ASP A 301 5.96 13.41 -4.24
N TRP A 302 5.21 12.37 -4.56
CA TRP A 302 3.82 12.20 -4.15
C TRP A 302 3.67 10.97 -3.27
N ALA A 303 3.09 11.12 -2.08
CA ALA A 303 2.82 9.98 -1.21
C ALA A 303 1.80 9.03 -1.85
N PHE A 304 2.04 7.73 -1.69
CA PHE A 304 1.14 6.64 -2.07
C PHE A 304 1.05 5.67 -0.90
N HIS A 305 -0.13 5.59 -0.28
CA HIS A 305 -0.24 4.92 1.01
C HIS A 305 -1.67 4.42 1.31
N CYS A 306 -1.79 3.53 2.28
CA CYS A 306 -3.10 3.21 2.86
C CYS A 306 -3.57 4.39 3.72
N HIS A 307 -4.84 4.78 3.59
CA HIS A 307 -5.41 5.93 4.29
C HIS A 307 -6.12 5.55 5.61
N MET A 308 -5.91 4.33 6.09
CA MET A 308 -6.11 4.02 7.50
C MET A 308 -4.83 4.42 8.23
N SER A 309 -4.89 5.44 9.10
CA SER A 309 -3.70 6.03 9.73
C SER A 309 -2.86 5.02 10.52
N HIS A 310 -3.49 3.97 11.06
CA HIS A 310 -2.79 2.87 11.71
C HIS A 310 -1.94 2.03 10.74
N HIS A 311 -2.37 1.91 9.48
CA HIS A 311 -1.71 1.09 8.47
C HIS A 311 -0.45 1.75 7.90
N THR A 312 -0.24 3.04 8.18
CA THR A 312 0.99 3.78 7.86
C THR A 312 1.93 3.87 9.05
N MET A 313 1.83 2.92 9.98
CA MET A 313 2.74 2.73 11.11
C MET A 313 3.30 1.31 11.07
N ASN A 314 4.50 1.11 11.62
CA ASN A 314 5.06 -0.22 11.86
C ASN A 314 4.49 -0.80 13.18
N ALA A 315 5.33 -1.44 14.00
CA ALA A 315 4.88 -2.10 15.23
C ALA A 315 4.18 -1.10 16.19
N MET A 316 2.88 -1.32 16.40
CA MET A 316 2.02 -0.55 17.30
C MET A 316 1.56 -1.43 18.46
N GLY A 317 1.66 -0.92 19.69
CA GLY A 317 1.04 -1.56 20.85
C GLY A 317 -0.41 -1.10 21.01
N HIS A 318 -1.34 -2.03 21.22
CA HIS A 318 -2.77 -1.73 21.37
C HIS A 318 -3.19 -1.47 22.84
N GLU A 319 -2.32 -1.77 23.81
CA GLU A 319 -2.65 -1.72 25.25
C GLU A 319 -1.99 -0.54 26.00
N VAL A 320 -1.41 0.43 25.27
CA VAL A 320 -0.74 1.59 25.88
C VAL A 320 -1.77 2.71 26.16
N PRO A 321 -1.82 3.27 27.39
CA PRO A 321 -2.69 4.40 27.69
C PRO A 321 -2.35 5.65 26.87
N ASN A 322 -3.35 6.50 26.62
CA ASN A 322 -3.15 7.79 25.99
C ASN A 322 -2.48 8.78 26.95
N MET A 323 -1.28 9.25 26.59
CA MET A 323 -0.47 10.18 27.40
C MET A 323 -0.55 11.64 26.93
N ILE A 324 -1.36 11.96 25.91
CA ILE A 324 -1.46 13.31 25.34
C ILE A 324 -1.95 14.30 26.39
N GLY A 325 -1.14 15.33 26.66
CA GLY A 325 -1.39 16.36 27.66
C GLY A 325 -1.25 15.90 29.11
N VAL A 326 -0.75 14.68 29.36
CA VAL A 326 -0.40 14.22 30.70
C VAL A 326 1.00 14.71 31.03
N ASP A 327 1.11 15.51 32.11
CA ASP A 327 2.41 15.89 32.67
C ASP A 327 3.10 14.65 33.23
N GLN A 328 4.15 14.20 32.53
CA GLN A 328 4.95 13.04 32.90
C GLN A 328 6.18 13.42 33.73
N SER A 329 6.35 14.70 34.07
CA SER A 329 7.50 15.18 34.84
C SER A 329 7.55 14.56 36.24
N GLY A 330 8.74 14.12 36.66
CA GLY A 330 8.96 13.42 37.92
C GLY A 330 8.52 11.94 37.93
N VAL A 331 7.46 11.58 37.20
CA VAL A 331 6.97 10.18 37.09
C VAL A 331 7.96 9.29 36.35
N GLU A 332 8.57 9.80 35.28
CA GLU A 332 9.58 9.07 34.51
C GLU A 332 10.73 8.56 35.39
N SER A 333 11.20 9.40 36.31
CA SER A 333 12.31 9.05 37.22
C SER A 333 11.96 7.92 38.19
N GLU A 334 10.69 7.82 38.59
CA GLU A 334 10.19 6.74 39.43
C GLU A 334 9.99 5.45 38.62
N ILE A 335 9.43 5.55 37.41
CA ILE A 335 9.24 4.39 36.53
C ILE A 335 10.58 3.79 36.09
N ARG A 336 11.59 4.62 35.78
CA ARG A 336 12.94 4.16 35.40
C ARG A 336 13.64 3.33 36.48
N LYS A 337 13.26 3.49 37.77
CA LYS A 337 13.77 2.63 38.86
C LYS A 337 13.26 1.18 38.75
N LEU A 338 12.07 1.00 38.17
CA LEU A 338 11.43 -0.31 37.97
C LEU A 338 11.69 -0.88 36.57
N LEU A 339 11.71 -0.02 35.56
CA LEU A 339 11.92 -0.37 34.15
C LEU A 339 13.10 0.44 33.60
N PRO A 340 14.35 -0.05 33.75
CA PRO A 340 15.53 0.58 33.17
C PRO A 340 15.40 0.63 31.65
N GLY A 341 15.20 1.83 31.09
CA GLY A 341 14.92 2.05 29.66
C GLY A 341 13.55 2.67 29.34
N TYR A 342 12.68 2.83 30.33
CA TYR A 342 11.45 3.60 30.14
C TYR A 342 11.75 5.06 29.81
N MET A 343 11.09 5.57 28.78
CA MET A 343 11.10 6.98 28.43
C MET A 343 9.68 7.49 28.29
N ALA A 344 9.42 8.61 28.95
CA ALA A 344 8.17 9.34 28.81
C ALA A 344 8.10 9.91 27.39
N MET A 345 7.01 9.64 26.71
CA MET A 345 6.74 10.11 25.35
C MET A 345 5.24 10.36 25.19
N GLY A 346 4.86 11.05 24.12
CA GLY A 346 3.46 11.19 23.78
C GLY A 346 2.74 12.30 24.54
N GLU A 347 3.45 13.17 25.28
CA GLU A 347 2.83 14.33 25.93
C GLU A 347 2.31 15.34 24.89
N HIS A 348 3.11 15.63 23.85
CA HIS A 348 2.78 16.60 22.80
C HIS A 348 2.45 15.96 21.44
N GLY A 349 2.53 14.64 21.36
CA GLY A 349 2.34 13.87 20.13
C GLY A 349 3.35 12.73 20.04
N MET A 350 3.21 11.87 19.03
CA MET A 350 4.08 10.71 18.87
C MET A 350 5.30 10.97 17.97
N ALA A 351 5.40 12.12 17.31
CA ALA A 351 6.50 12.47 16.40
C ALA A 351 7.89 12.32 17.05
N GLU A 352 7.99 12.64 18.34
CA GLU A 352 9.19 12.46 19.18
C GLU A 352 9.73 11.02 19.16
N HIS A 353 8.87 10.02 18.94
CA HIS A 353 9.27 8.61 18.86
C HIS A 353 10.38 8.41 17.83
N GLN A 354 10.23 8.98 16.63
CA GLN A 354 11.22 8.81 15.58
C GLN A 354 12.54 9.52 15.93
N GLU A 355 12.47 10.68 16.59
CA GLU A 355 13.67 11.42 17.05
C GLU A 355 14.46 10.62 18.09
N HIS A 356 13.75 9.97 19.03
CA HIS A 356 14.34 9.11 20.04
C HIS A 356 14.96 7.84 19.45
N THR A 357 14.33 7.22 18.44
CA THR A 357 14.92 6.07 17.75
C THR A 357 16.11 6.45 16.89
N ASP A 358 16.06 7.60 16.20
CA ASP A 358 17.16 8.08 15.36
C ASP A 358 18.39 8.54 16.17
N SER A 359 18.19 8.88 17.45
CA SER A 359 19.27 9.26 18.36
C SER A 359 19.86 8.09 19.15
N GLY A 360 19.38 6.86 18.91
CA GLY A 360 19.82 5.65 19.61
C GLY A 360 19.40 5.57 21.08
N HIS A 361 18.64 6.56 21.57
CA HIS A 361 18.13 6.58 22.94
C HIS A 361 17.04 5.52 23.15
N MET A 362 16.28 5.18 22.10
CA MET A 362 15.33 4.07 22.09
C MET A 362 15.71 3.00 21.07
N PRO A 363 16.41 1.94 21.49
CA PRO A 363 16.53 0.77 20.65
C PRO A 363 15.17 0.02 20.59
N GLY A 364 14.35 -0.01 21.62
CA GLY A 364 13.15 -0.88 21.59
C GLY A 364 13.53 -2.38 21.52
N PRO A 365 12.53 -3.29 21.40
CA PRO A 365 12.77 -4.73 21.43
C PRO A 365 13.58 -5.23 20.22
N PRO A 366 14.39 -6.29 20.39
CA PRO A 366 15.01 -6.97 19.26
C PRO A 366 13.97 -7.40 18.21
N ASN A 367 14.35 -7.42 16.94
CA ASN A 367 13.50 -7.85 15.83
C ASN A 367 12.19 -7.04 15.64
N THR A 368 12.12 -5.82 16.16
CA THR A 368 10.94 -4.96 16.09
C THR A 368 11.32 -3.60 15.49
N LEU A 369 10.66 -3.22 14.40
CA LEU A 369 10.86 -1.91 13.79
C LEU A 369 10.21 -0.81 14.63
N PRO A 370 10.85 0.38 14.71
CA PRO A 370 10.22 1.58 15.22
C PRO A 370 8.88 1.86 14.56
N MET A 371 7.90 2.31 15.35
CA MET A 371 6.56 2.71 14.91
C MET A 371 6.60 3.63 13.67
N MET A 372 7.45 4.65 13.71
CA MET A 372 7.60 5.66 12.67
C MET A 372 9.06 5.76 12.25
N MET A 373 9.26 5.96 10.95
CA MET A 373 10.54 5.89 10.28
C MET A 373 10.57 6.78 9.03
N GLY A 374 11.73 6.77 8.37
CA GLY A 374 11.94 7.41 7.07
C GLY A 374 12.28 8.89 7.16
N LYS A 375 13.08 9.34 6.20
CA LYS A 375 13.55 10.72 6.08
C LYS A 375 13.12 11.26 4.72
N GLY A 376 12.69 12.51 4.70
CA GLY A 376 12.43 13.29 3.50
C GLY A 376 13.35 14.51 3.41
N PRO A 377 13.17 15.37 2.39
CA PRO A 377 14.01 16.56 2.20
C PRO A 377 13.86 17.62 3.31
N PHE A 378 12.83 17.50 4.15
CA PHE A 378 12.52 18.45 5.23
C PHE A 378 12.61 17.85 6.65
N GLY A 379 13.07 16.60 6.81
CA GLY A 379 13.19 15.93 8.11
C GLY A 379 12.53 14.56 8.16
N ASN A 380 12.01 14.19 9.33
CA ASN A 380 11.30 12.94 9.54
C ASN A 380 10.00 12.91 8.73
N LEU A 381 9.72 11.77 8.11
CA LEU A 381 8.44 11.57 7.44
C LEU A 381 7.35 11.09 8.41
N GLU A 382 7.73 10.53 9.56
CA GLU A 382 6.80 10.06 10.59
C GLU A 382 5.85 8.97 10.06
N MET A 383 6.36 8.08 9.21
CA MET A 383 5.57 7.02 8.55
C MET A 383 6.20 5.64 8.75
N GLY A 384 5.39 4.60 8.59
CA GLY A 384 5.77 3.18 8.54
C GLY A 384 4.78 2.40 7.66
N GLY A 385 4.78 1.08 7.77
CA GLY A 385 3.76 0.22 7.19
C GLY A 385 3.56 0.41 5.67
N MET A 386 2.30 0.56 5.25
CA MET A 386 1.87 0.74 3.86
C MET A 386 2.04 2.19 3.38
N PHE A 387 3.28 2.62 3.21
CA PHE A 387 3.63 3.94 2.65
C PHE A 387 4.77 3.81 1.65
N THR A 388 4.68 4.51 0.52
CA THR A 388 5.81 4.74 -0.39
C THR A 388 5.62 6.07 -1.12
N VAL A 389 6.58 6.44 -1.96
CA VAL A 389 6.59 7.69 -2.71
C VAL A 389 6.59 7.39 -4.20
N ILE A 390 5.68 8.03 -4.93
CA ILE A 390 5.75 8.17 -6.37
C ILE A 390 6.70 9.32 -6.69
N LYS A 391 7.85 8.99 -7.27
CA LYS A 391 8.92 9.92 -7.62
C LYS A 391 8.88 10.20 -9.13
N VAL A 392 8.41 11.38 -9.49
CA VAL A 392 8.28 11.80 -10.90
C VAL A 392 9.32 12.85 -11.23
N ARG A 393 10.06 12.65 -12.33
CA ARG A 393 11.12 13.58 -12.75
C ARG A 393 11.10 13.86 -14.24
N ASP A 394 11.51 15.07 -14.59
CA ASP A 394 11.82 15.44 -15.97
C ASP A 394 13.15 14.80 -16.37
N GLY A 395 13.25 14.33 -17.62
CA GLY A 395 14.51 13.84 -18.20
C GLY A 395 15.02 12.51 -17.63
N LEU A 396 14.17 11.70 -16.97
CA LEU A 396 14.52 10.33 -16.63
C LEU A 396 14.93 9.55 -17.88
N LYS A 397 16.01 8.77 -17.76
CA LYS A 397 16.44 7.88 -18.85
C LYS A 397 15.28 6.94 -19.21
N PRO A 398 14.97 6.77 -20.52
CA PRO A 398 13.91 5.86 -20.94
C PRO A 398 14.09 4.47 -20.33
N GLY A 399 13.02 3.96 -19.71
CA GLY A 399 13.02 2.64 -19.05
C GLY A 399 13.80 2.56 -17.73
N SER A 400 14.40 3.64 -17.22
CA SER A 400 15.04 3.63 -15.89
C SER A 400 13.98 3.63 -14.79
N PHE A 401 14.21 2.82 -13.77
CA PHE A 401 13.40 2.72 -12.55
C PHE A 401 14.25 2.97 -11.29
N GLU A 402 15.46 3.50 -11.45
CA GLU A 402 16.33 3.86 -10.34
C GLU A 402 15.71 5.01 -9.55
N ASP A 403 15.87 5.02 -8.22
CA ASP A 403 15.44 6.15 -7.39
C ASP A 403 16.19 7.42 -7.80
N PRO A 404 15.48 8.46 -8.30
CA PRO A 404 16.11 9.68 -8.76
C PRO A 404 16.46 10.68 -7.63
N GLY A 405 16.36 10.29 -6.36
CA GLY A 405 16.56 11.15 -5.21
C GLY A 405 15.32 11.98 -4.86
N TRP A 406 15.48 13.10 -4.15
CA TRP A 406 14.37 13.99 -3.76
C TRP A 406 14.03 15.03 -4.82
N TYR A 407 12.76 15.42 -4.89
CA TYR A 407 12.28 16.37 -5.88
C TYR A 407 12.82 17.78 -5.60
N PRO A 408 13.48 18.44 -6.57
CA PRO A 408 13.94 19.81 -6.42
C PRO A 408 12.75 20.77 -6.56
N HIS A 409 12.11 21.10 -5.43
CA HIS A 409 10.94 21.99 -5.42
C HIS A 409 11.23 23.35 -6.09
N PRO A 410 10.41 23.77 -7.07
CA PRO A 410 10.55 25.10 -7.67
C PRO A 410 10.47 26.24 -6.65
N ARG A 411 11.11 27.37 -6.97
CA ARG A 411 11.08 28.54 -6.10
C ARG A 411 9.63 29.02 -5.89
N GLY A 412 9.25 29.21 -4.63
CA GLY A 412 7.91 29.71 -4.27
C GLY A 412 6.82 28.63 -4.22
N THR A 413 7.15 27.35 -4.43
CA THR A 413 6.19 26.24 -4.34
C THR A 413 6.33 25.42 -3.05
N VAL A 414 7.08 25.93 -2.07
CA VAL A 414 7.26 25.32 -0.75
C VAL A 414 6.61 26.23 0.28
N ALA A 415 5.78 25.65 1.16
CA ALA A 415 5.21 26.38 2.29
C ALA A 415 6.34 26.88 3.20
N GLN A 416 6.24 28.12 3.68
CA GLN A 416 7.28 28.75 4.49
C GLN A 416 6.68 29.34 5.77
N ARG A 417 7.48 29.37 6.83
CA ARG A 417 7.11 30.04 8.08
C ARG A 417 6.99 31.55 7.82
N VAL A 418 5.81 32.11 8.07
CA VAL A 418 5.55 33.55 7.96
C VAL A 418 5.57 34.28 9.31
N SER A 419 5.35 33.56 10.41
CA SER A 419 5.41 34.08 11.79
C SER A 419 5.68 32.93 12.77
N ALA A 420 6.20 33.26 13.95
CA ALA A 420 6.29 32.36 15.10
C ALA A 420 5.16 32.61 16.14
N ASP A 421 4.32 33.62 15.91
CA ASP A 421 3.18 33.94 16.77
C ASP A 421 1.93 33.15 16.35
N PRO A 422 1.35 32.29 17.21
CA PRO A 422 0.12 31.54 16.91
C PRO A 422 -1.12 32.43 16.76
N GLY A 423 -1.05 33.71 17.14
CA GLY A 423 -2.08 34.73 16.92
C GLY A 423 -1.90 35.54 15.63
N PHE A 424 -0.88 35.25 14.82
CA PHE A 424 -0.56 36.02 13.61
C PHE A 424 -1.78 36.19 12.70
N GLY A 425 -2.10 37.44 12.36
CA GLY A 425 -3.20 37.79 11.46
C GLY A 425 -4.59 37.76 12.08
N SER A 426 -4.72 37.62 13.41
CA SER A 426 -6.00 37.59 14.14
C SER A 426 -7.02 36.62 13.52
N PRO A 427 -6.70 35.31 13.44
CA PRO A 427 -7.54 34.35 12.74
C PRO A 427 -8.92 34.24 13.38
N ILE A 428 -9.96 34.14 12.55
CA ILE A 428 -11.33 33.91 13.02
C ILE A 428 -11.40 32.52 13.66
N ARG A 429 -11.71 32.47 14.95
CA ARG A 429 -11.95 31.23 15.71
C ARG A 429 -13.43 31.14 16.05
N ARG A 430 -13.94 29.90 16.18
CA ARG A 430 -15.26 29.70 16.79
C ARG A 430 -15.21 30.29 18.20
N ALA A 431 -16.10 31.22 18.51
CA ALA A 431 -16.11 31.88 19.82
C ALA A 431 -16.19 30.82 20.93
N GLU A 432 -15.34 30.97 21.94
CA GLU A 432 -15.38 30.13 23.14
C GLU A 432 -16.69 30.44 23.89
N GLY A 433 -17.68 29.57 23.72
CA GLY A 433 -18.84 29.57 24.60
C GLY A 433 -18.38 29.10 25.97
N ASN A 434 -18.21 30.05 26.90
CA ASN A 434 -18.18 29.88 28.36
C ASN A 434 -17.77 28.48 28.86
N GLN A 435 -16.52 28.06 28.61
CA GLN A 435 -15.97 26.87 29.26
C GLN A 435 -15.34 27.29 30.58
N ALA A 436 -15.89 26.79 31.69
CA ALA A 436 -15.25 26.89 32.99
C ALA A 436 -13.86 26.23 32.92
N PRO A 437 -12.84 26.79 33.58
CA PRO A 437 -11.48 26.27 33.49
C PRO A 437 -11.41 24.83 34.02
N PRO A 438 -10.70 23.92 33.32
CA PRO A 438 -10.44 22.60 33.85
C PRO A 438 -9.45 22.70 35.02
N ASN A 439 -9.79 22.03 36.12
CA ASN A 439 -9.00 21.80 37.34
C ASN A 439 -9.01 22.90 38.43
N ALA A 440 -10.13 22.99 39.15
CA ALA A 440 -10.06 23.21 40.60
C ALA A 440 -9.61 21.89 41.26
N ARG A 441 -8.46 21.92 41.94
CA ARG A 441 -7.95 20.82 42.78
C ARG A 441 -9.07 20.28 43.68
N LEU A 442 -9.44 19.01 43.54
CA LEU A 442 -10.20 18.30 44.55
C LEU A 442 -9.28 17.95 45.72
N SER A 443 -9.00 18.94 46.57
CA SER A 443 -8.56 18.70 47.95
C SER A 443 -9.81 18.60 48.83
N GLY A 444 -10.27 17.38 49.11
CA GLY A 444 -11.43 17.16 49.97
C GLY A 444 -11.47 15.74 50.48
N GLY A 445 -10.93 15.51 51.68
CA GLY A 445 -10.89 14.20 52.32
C GLY A 445 -12.27 13.63 52.59
N HIS A 446 -12.47 12.38 52.19
CA HIS A 446 -13.64 11.60 52.60
C HIS A 446 -13.43 11.03 54.01
N LYS A 447 -14.12 11.62 54.99
CA LYS A 447 -14.46 10.92 56.24
C LYS A 447 -15.63 9.97 55.96
N HIS A 448 -15.40 8.68 56.18
CA HIS A 448 -16.46 7.68 56.23
C HIS A 448 -17.34 7.88 57.48
N PRO A 449 -18.69 7.91 57.36
CA PRO A 449 -19.54 7.65 58.50
C PRO A 449 -19.73 6.14 58.64
N LYS A 450 -19.44 5.63 59.86
CA LYS A 450 -19.90 4.32 60.31
C LYS A 450 -21.43 4.33 60.38
N GLN A 451 -22.08 3.29 59.90
CA GLN A 451 -23.38 2.88 60.43
C GLN A 451 -23.37 1.39 60.73
N SER A 452 -23.94 1.13 61.90
CA SER A 452 -24.16 -0.10 62.65
C SER A 452 -25.07 -1.10 61.95
#